data_AF-A0A1T5CVJ1-F1
#
_entry.id   AF-A0A1T5CVJ1-F1
#
_cell.length_a   1.000
_cell.length_b   1.000
_cell.length_c   1.000
_cell.angle_alpha   90.00
_cell.angle_beta   90.00
_cell.angle_gamma   90.00
#
_symmetry.space_group_name_H-M   'P 1'
#
loop_
_entity.id
_entity.type
_entity.pdbx_description
1 polymer ?
#
loop_
_entity_poly.entity_id
_entity_poly.type
_entity_poly.pdbx_seq_one_letter_code
_entity_poly.pdbx_strand_id
1 'polypeptide(L)'
;MADFQNDRSLLDALIECIEKDIDSSELVQNYHDLRRGYRFTPDGPEIPLTRGYWSKISPEDLEAVVQHKWFAVGDDTRAHPVTARAKIDGRAVQLGRFVLGLGAGDPLIADHVNYDTLDNRRCNLRAVTKTESAQHRRAWSRKLKAGPTSKHKGVYWRPDNGLWRAVIKFQGQPISLGQFADEDDAARAYDSAARRYHGQFAELNYG
;
A
#
# COMPACT_ATOMS: atom_id res chain seq x y z
N MET A 1 -8.94 -15.26 -16.75
CA MET A 1 -7.94 -14.26 -16.31
C MET A 1 -6.59 -14.87 -16.60
N ALA A 2 -5.92 -14.44 -17.67
CA ALA A 2 -4.67 -15.04 -18.10
C ALA A 2 -3.50 -14.46 -17.29
N ASP A 3 -2.62 -15.34 -16.82
CA ASP A 3 -1.45 -15.02 -16.02
C ASP A 3 -0.33 -14.55 -16.98
N PHE A 4 -0.26 -13.24 -17.23
CA PHE A 4 0.65 -12.63 -18.19
C PHE A 4 2.05 -12.47 -17.58
N GLN A 5 2.81 -13.55 -17.53
CA GLN A 5 4.14 -13.57 -16.88
C GLN A 5 5.33 -13.29 -17.82
N ASN A 6 5.14 -13.09 -19.13
CA ASN A 6 6.26 -12.84 -20.05
C ASN A 6 5.92 -11.98 -21.29
N ASP A 7 6.90 -11.22 -21.79
CA ASP A 7 6.85 -10.30 -22.94
C ASP A 7 6.30 -10.94 -24.22
N ARG A 8 6.60 -12.24 -24.42
CA ARG A 8 6.16 -13.00 -25.59
C ARG A 8 4.69 -13.38 -25.53
N SER A 9 4.15 -13.72 -24.35
CA SER A 9 2.72 -14.09 -24.24
C SER A 9 1.79 -12.88 -24.36
N LEU A 10 2.25 -11.70 -23.92
CA LEU A 10 1.54 -10.43 -24.12
C LEU A 10 1.54 -10.00 -25.59
N LEU A 11 2.66 -10.16 -26.30
CA LEU A 11 2.73 -9.88 -27.73
C LEU A 11 1.79 -10.81 -28.54
N ASP A 12 1.78 -12.10 -28.21
CA ASP A 12 0.91 -13.07 -28.89
C ASP A 12 -0.58 -12.75 -28.63
N ALA A 13 -0.95 -12.37 -27.40
CA ALA A 13 -2.31 -11.95 -27.06
C ALA A 13 -2.72 -10.62 -27.72
N LEU A 14 -1.78 -9.67 -27.85
CA LEU A 14 -2.00 -8.40 -28.55
C LEU A 14 -2.30 -8.64 -30.03
N ILE A 15 -1.50 -9.50 -30.69
CA ILE A 15 -1.68 -9.88 -32.09
C ILE A 15 -3.06 -10.52 -32.29
N GLU A 16 -3.45 -11.45 -31.41
CA GLU A 16 -4.75 -12.11 -31.48
C GLU A 16 -5.93 -11.13 -31.35
N CYS A 17 -5.84 -10.13 -30.47
CA CYS A 17 -6.89 -9.11 -30.33
C CYS A 17 -6.99 -8.20 -31.57
N ILE A 18 -5.85 -7.79 -32.14
CA ILE A 18 -5.82 -6.96 -33.37
C ILE A 18 -6.39 -7.75 -34.55
N GLU A 19 -6.01 -9.01 -34.72
CA GLU A 19 -6.52 -9.87 -35.80
C GLU A 19 -8.03 -10.14 -35.69
N LYS A 20 -8.57 -10.11 -34.47
CA LYS A 20 -10.01 -10.36 -34.18
C LYS A 20 -10.84 -9.09 -34.03
N ASP A 21 -10.26 -7.91 -34.29
CA ASP A 21 -10.92 -6.61 -34.16
C ASP A 21 -11.54 -6.39 -32.76
N ILE A 22 -10.87 -6.92 -31.73
CA ILE A 22 -11.23 -6.77 -30.32
C ILE A 22 -10.50 -5.53 -29.79
N ASP A 23 -11.19 -4.72 -28.98
CA ASP A 23 -10.57 -3.59 -28.29
C ASP A 23 -9.32 -4.05 -27.51
N SER A 24 -8.17 -3.61 -27.99
CA SER A 24 -6.85 -3.98 -27.52
C SER A 24 -6.15 -2.83 -26.81
N SER A 25 -6.84 -1.71 -26.56
CA SER A 25 -6.27 -0.49 -25.97
C SER A 25 -5.53 -0.77 -24.65
N GLU A 26 -6.10 -1.61 -23.79
CA GLU A 26 -5.48 -2.05 -22.53
C GLU A 26 -4.25 -2.95 -22.74
N LEU A 27 -4.30 -3.87 -23.71
CA LEU A 27 -3.16 -4.75 -24.05
C LEU A 27 -2.02 -3.99 -24.73
N VAL A 28 -2.33 -3.01 -25.60
CA VAL A 28 -1.35 -2.12 -26.24
C VAL A 28 -0.61 -1.32 -25.18
N GLN A 29 -1.35 -0.75 -24.23
CA GLN A 29 -0.79 -0.02 -23.10
C GLN A 29 0.10 -0.94 -22.25
N ASN A 30 -0.40 -2.11 -21.85
CA ASN A 30 0.35 -3.11 -21.08
C ASN A 30 1.63 -3.57 -21.81
N TYR A 31 1.60 -3.76 -23.14
CA TYR A 31 2.76 -4.11 -23.95
C TYR A 31 3.80 -2.98 -24.01
N HIS A 32 3.34 -1.73 -24.19
CA HIS A 32 4.23 -0.57 -24.14
C HIS A 32 4.86 -0.37 -22.76
N ASP A 33 4.12 -0.62 -21.69
CA ASP A 33 4.59 -0.50 -20.33
C ASP A 33 5.61 -1.60 -19.98
N LEU A 34 5.37 -2.85 -20.41
CA LEU A 34 6.36 -3.92 -20.31
C LEU A 34 7.66 -3.56 -21.04
N ARG A 35 7.56 -3.03 -22.27
CA ARG A 35 8.73 -2.57 -23.04
C ARG A 35 9.44 -1.37 -22.41
N ARG A 36 8.73 -0.53 -21.66
CA ARG A 36 9.31 0.59 -20.90
C ARG A 36 9.86 0.16 -19.55
N GLY A 37 9.68 -1.11 -19.17
CA GLY A 37 10.25 -1.70 -17.98
C GLY A 37 9.56 -1.25 -16.70
N TYR A 38 8.25 -1.00 -16.71
CA TYR A 38 7.42 -0.81 -15.51
C TYR A 38 6.07 -1.50 -15.72
N ARG A 39 5.28 -1.69 -14.66
CA ARG A 39 3.97 -2.37 -14.75
C ARG A 39 2.87 -1.56 -14.10
N PHE A 40 1.64 -1.76 -14.54
CA PHE A 40 0.46 -1.22 -13.85
C PHE A 40 -0.18 -2.30 -12.97
N THR A 41 -0.54 -1.92 -11.75
CA THR A 41 -1.28 -2.74 -10.79
C THR A 41 -2.58 -2.02 -10.41
N PRO A 42 -3.56 -2.70 -9.78
CA PRO A 42 -4.75 -2.02 -9.25
C PRO A 42 -4.43 -0.87 -8.28
N ASP A 43 -3.25 -0.91 -7.64
CA ASP A 43 -2.78 0.08 -6.67
C ASP A 43 -2.02 1.26 -7.30
N GLY A 44 -1.79 1.23 -8.61
CA GLY A 44 -0.98 2.19 -9.36
C GLY A 44 0.23 1.56 -10.08
N PRO A 45 1.04 2.38 -10.78
CA PRO A 45 2.24 1.90 -11.45
C PRO A 45 3.33 1.46 -10.48
N GLU A 46 4.10 0.48 -10.90
CA GLU A 46 5.26 -0.04 -10.20
C GLU A 46 6.48 -0.10 -11.12
N ILE A 47 7.62 0.32 -10.59
CA ILE A 47 8.91 0.22 -11.28
C ILE A 47 9.73 -0.95 -10.72
N PRO A 48 10.50 -1.67 -11.55
CA PRO A 48 11.38 -2.73 -11.10
C PRO A 48 12.63 -2.15 -10.47
N LEU A 49 13.16 -2.89 -9.51
CA LEU A 49 14.45 -2.67 -8.88
C LEU A 49 15.34 -3.90 -9.13
N THR A 50 16.62 -3.77 -8.81
CA THR A 50 17.51 -4.94 -8.75
C THR A 50 17.00 -5.97 -7.72
N ARG A 51 17.42 -7.23 -7.88
CA ARG A 51 17.07 -8.35 -6.98
C ARG A 51 15.58 -8.72 -6.96
N GLY A 52 14.83 -8.35 -8.01
CA GLY A 52 13.44 -8.76 -8.19
C GLY A 52 12.41 -7.96 -7.37
N TYR A 53 12.84 -6.91 -6.68
CA TYR A 53 11.92 -6.00 -5.97
C TYR A 53 11.21 -5.06 -6.94
N TRP A 54 10.06 -4.57 -6.52
CA TRP A 54 9.26 -3.58 -7.24
C TRP A 54 8.91 -2.45 -6.29
N SER A 55 8.77 -1.23 -6.81
CA SER A 55 8.36 -0.08 -6.01
C SER A 55 7.12 0.58 -6.60
N LYS A 56 6.11 0.80 -5.76
CA LYS A 56 4.88 1.52 -6.12
C LYS A 56 5.15 3.01 -6.26
N ILE A 57 4.59 3.61 -7.31
CA ILE A 57 4.77 5.01 -7.69
C ILE A 57 3.41 5.63 -7.97
N SER A 58 3.25 6.90 -7.61
CA SER A 58 2.07 7.65 -8.00
C SER A 58 2.12 7.93 -9.51
N PRO A 59 1.00 7.83 -10.26
CA PRO A 59 0.99 8.09 -11.71
C PRO A 59 1.66 9.41 -12.11
N GLU A 60 1.44 10.47 -11.34
CA GLU A 60 2.01 11.81 -11.57
C GLU A 60 3.54 11.89 -11.46
N ASP A 61 4.19 10.95 -10.76
CA ASP A 61 5.65 10.94 -10.59
C ASP A 61 6.35 9.96 -11.55
N LEU A 62 5.59 9.08 -12.20
CA LEU A 62 6.13 7.97 -12.98
C LEU A 62 7.09 8.45 -14.07
N GLU A 63 6.71 9.47 -14.84
CA GLU A 63 7.50 9.98 -15.96
C GLU A 63 8.89 10.48 -15.52
N ALA A 64 8.98 11.17 -14.38
CA ALA A 64 10.25 11.62 -13.83
C ALA A 64 11.06 10.44 -13.25
N VAL A 65 10.38 9.51 -12.58
CA VAL A 65 11.02 8.37 -11.92
C VAL A 65 11.68 7.44 -12.93
N VAL A 66 11.05 7.14 -14.07
CA VAL A 66 11.57 6.18 -15.06
C VAL A 66 12.79 6.68 -15.84
N GLN A 67 13.14 7.97 -15.72
CA GLN A 67 14.37 8.52 -16.30
C GLN A 67 15.65 8.01 -15.60
N HIS A 68 15.49 7.35 -14.46
CA HIS A 68 16.61 6.86 -13.65
C HIS A 68 16.54 5.35 -13.46
N LYS A 69 17.72 4.72 -13.38
CA LYS A 69 17.84 3.29 -13.05
C LYS A 69 17.86 3.11 -11.54
N TRP A 70 16.77 2.56 -11.01
CA TRP A 70 16.60 2.30 -9.58
C TRP A 70 17.10 0.91 -9.20
N PHE A 71 17.70 0.79 -8.02
CA PHE A 71 18.24 -0.46 -7.49
C PHE A 71 17.88 -0.60 -6.00
N ALA A 72 17.73 -1.86 -5.58
CA ALA A 72 17.37 -2.24 -4.22
C ALA A 72 18.59 -2.24 -3.30
N VAL A 73 18.48 -1.58 -2.15
CA VAL A 73 19.52 -1.52 -1.09
C VAL A 73 18.90 -1.92 0.24
N GLY A 74 19.54 -2.85 0.97
CA GLY A 74 19.01 -3.45 2.21
C GLY A 74 18.97 -4.98 2.12
N ASP A 75 18.43 -5.66 3.12
CA ASP A 75 18.44 -7.13 3.22
C ASP A 75 17.08 -7.74 3.60
N ASP A 76 16.00 -7.00 3.41
CA ASP A 76 14.61 -7.41 3.73
C ASP A 76 14.40 -7.81 5.19
N THR A 77 15.26 -7.27 6.07
CA THR A 77 15.06 -7.35 7.51
C THR A 77 14.42 -6.07 8.03
N ARG A 78 13.80 -6.17 9.21
CA ARG A 78 13.28 -4.99 9.91
C ARG A 78 14.39 -3.98 10.28
N ALA A 79 15.63 -4.44 10.45
CA ALA A 79 16.77 -3.59 10.77
C ALA A 79 17.28 -2.83 9.53
N HIS A 80 17.24 -3.46 8.35
CA HIS A 80 17.67 -2.88 7.09
C HIS A 80 16.64 -3.14 5.98
N PRO A 81 15.46 -2.47 6.05
CA PRO A 81 14.41 -2.67 5.07
C PRO A 81 14.90 -2.29 3.67
N VAL A 82 14.39 -2.99 2.66
CA VAL A 82 14.79 -2.74 1.28
C VAL A 82 14.29 -1.37 0.83
N THR A 83 15.21 -0.52 0.38
CA THR A 83 14.92 0.81 -0.16
C THR A 83 15.31 0.90 -1.62
N ALA A 84 14.56 1.68 -2.40
CA ALA A 84 14.92 2.03 -3.76
C ALA A 84 15.88 3.22 -3.80
N ARG A 85 16.98 3.09 -4.54
CA ARG A 85 17.96 4.17 -4.77
C ARG A 85 18.38 4.26 -6.23
N ALA A 86 18.79 5.44 -6.66
CA ALA A 86 19.41 5.68 -7.96
C ALA A 86 20.70 6.48 -7.79
N LYS A 87 21.61 6.42 -8.78
CA LYS A 87 22.73 7.35 -8.89
C LYS A 87 22.31 8.48 -9.82
N ILE A 88 22.18 9.69 -9.27
CA ILE A 88 21.80 10.91 -10.00
C ILE A 88 22.91 11.94 -9.73
N ASP A 89 23.52 12.45 -10.79
CA ASP A 89 24.68 13.37 -10.73
C ASP A 89 25.81 12.88 -9.80
N GLY A 90 26.13 11.59 -9.90
CA GLY A 90 27.17 10.94 -9.10
C GLY A 90 26.80 10.70 -7.63
N ARG A 91 25.60 11.10 -7.17
CA ARG A 91 25.14 10.92 -5.79
C ARG A 91 24.07 9.83 -5.69
N ALA A 92 24.10 9.09 -4.59
CA ALA A 92 23.04 8.14 -4.28
C ALA A 92 21.81 8.91 -3.74
N VAL A 93 20.69 8.80 -4.45
CA VAL A 93 19.40 9.41 -4.09
C VAL A 93 18.40 8.31 -3.78
N GLN A 94 17.69 8.45 -2.65
CA GLN A 94 16.59 7.55 -2.29
C GLN A 94 15.31 7.95 -3.04
N LEU A 95 14.53 6.97 -3.49
CA LEU A 95 13.34 7.20 -4.31
C LEU A 95 12.30 8.10 -3.62
N GLY A 96 11.96 7.83 -2.35
CA GLY A 96 11.03 8.69 -1.61
C GLY A 96 11.50 10.15 -1.48
N ARG A 97 12.82 10.40 -1.43
CA ARG A 97 13.35 11.78 -1.45
C ARG A 97 13.20 12.42 -2.82
N PHE A 98 13.47 11.67 -3.89
CA PHE A 98 13.29 12.12 -5.26
C PHE A 98 11.85 12.53 -5.53
N VAL A 99 10.88 11.67 -5.18
CA VAL A 99 9.44 11.93 -5.33
C VAL A 99 8.99 13.20 -4.57
N LEU A 100 9.54 13.42 -3.38
CA LEU A 100 9.25 14.60 -2.57
C LEU A 100 10.09 15.85 -2.95
N GLY A 101 10.98 15.76 -3.94
CA GLY A 101 11.87 16.86 -4.33
C GLY A 101 12.92 17.24 -3.27
N LEU A 102 13.24 16.34 -2.33
CA LEU A 102 14.15 16.60 -1.22
C LEU A 102 15.61 16.47 -1.66
N GLY A 103 16.23 17.63 -1.92
CA GLY A 103 17.63 17.74 -2.35
C GLY A 103 18.64 17.24 -1.30
N ALA A 104 19.90 17.13 -1.72
CA ALA A 104 21.00 16.81 -0.80
C ALA A 104 21.14 17.91 0.27
N GLY A 105 21.21 17.50 1.54
CA GLY A 105 21.33 18.44 2.67
C GLY A 105 20.00 18.95 3.22
N ASP A 106 18.86 18.67 2.56
CA ASP A 106 17.54 19.00 3.11
C ASP A 106 17.36 18.28 4.48
N PRO A 107 17.03 19.01 5.56
CA PRO A 107 16.89 18.45 6.91
C PRO A 107 15.70 17.50 7.05
N LEU A 108 14.73 17.58 6.15
CA LEU A 108 13.56 16.71 6.12
C LEU A 108 13.95 15.33 5.58
N ILE A 109 13.19 14.33 6.02
CA ILE A 109 13.28 12.96 5.54
C ILE A 109 11.98 12.57 4.85
N ALA A 110 12.09 11.65 3.89
CA ALA A 110 10.94 10.98 3.30
C ALA A 110 10.50 9.85 4.25
N ASP A 111 9.44 10.08 5.02
CA ASP A 111 8.86 9.10 5.95
C ASP A 111 7.66 8.40 5.32
N HIS A 112 7.64 7.07 5.41
CA HIS A 112 6.55 6.24 4.89
C HIS A 112 5.45 6.08 5.93
N VAL A 113 4.20 6.42 5.57
CA VAL A 113 3.04 6.36 6.48
C VAL A 113 2.77 4.93 6.95
N ASN A 114 2.83 3.96 6.03
CA ASN A 114 2.59 2.55 6.30
C ASN A 114 3.88 1.76 6.67
N TYR A 115 5.04 2.41 6.71
CA TYR A 115 6.37 1.81 6.92
C TYR A 115 6.88 0.86 5.83
N ASP A 116 6.16 0.71 4.72
CA ASP A 116 6.63 0.04 3.52
C ASP A 116 7.52 0.99 2.71
N THR A 117 8.82 0.71 2.72
CA THR A 117 9.84 1.52 2.04
C THR A 117 9.83 1.38 0.52
N LEU A 118 9.11 0.39 -0.02
CA LEU A 118 8.92 0.18 -1.46
C LEU A 118 7.60 0.78 -1.97
N ASP A 119 6.71 1.22 -1.09
CA ASP A 119 5.55 2.02 -1.46
C ASP A 119 5.91 3.52 -1.48
N ASN A 120 6.43 3.99 -2.63
CA ASN A 120 6.87 5.37 -2.82
C ASN A 120 5.79 6.23 -3.52
N ARG A 121 4.51 5.85 -3.41
CA ARG A 121 3.37 6.69 -3.81
C ARG A 121 3.27 7.92 -2.90
N ARG A 122 2.84 9.06 -3.42
CA ARG A 122 2.69 10.32 -2.65
C ARG A 122 1.78 10.17 -1.44
N CYS A 123 0.71 9.39 -1.55
CA CYS A 123 -0.21 9.14 -0.44
C CYS A 123 0.46 8.42 0.75
N ASN A 124 1.58 7.75 0.51
CA ASN A 124 2.35 7.05 1.53
C ASN A 124 3.60 7.82 1.98
N LEU A 125 3.95 8.94 1.34
CA LEU A 125 5.17 9.69 1.63
C LEU A 125 4.88 11.00 2.37
N ARG A 126 5.74 11.33 3.34
CA ARG A 126 5.68 12.61 4.06
C ARG A 126 7.07 13.20 4.22
N ALA A 127 7.22 14.49 3.92
CA ALA A 127 8.42 15.25 4.25
C ALA A 127 8.33 15.72 5.71
N VAL A 128 9.10 15.10 6.59
CA VAL A 128 9.04 15.35 8.05
C VAL A 128 10.44 15.48 8.64
N THR A 129 10.54 16.06 9.82
CA THR A 129 11.79 16.08 10.58
C THR A 129 12.12 14.68 11.11
N LYS A 130 13.40 14.45 11.42
CA LYS A 130 13.86 13.20 12.06
C LYS A 130 13.11 12.93 13.38
N THR A 131 12.79 13.97 14.13
CA THR A 131 12.08 13.87 15.42
C THR A 131 10.65 13.39 15.24
N GLU A 132 9.89 13.98 14.30
CA GLU A 132 8.51 13.58 14.00
C GLU A 132 8.44 12.15 13.51
N SER A 133 9.34 11.76 12.60
CA SER A 133 9.45 10.38 12.12
C SER A 133 9.77 9.39 13.25
N ALA A 134 10.66 9.75 14.18
CA ALA A 134 10.95 8.91 15.35
C ALA A 134 9.74 8.78 16.29
N GLN A 135 9.01 9.86 16.53
CA GLN A 135 7.77 9.83 17.31
C GLN A 135 6.70 8.95 16.64
N HIS A 136 6.54 9.07 15.32
CA HIS A 136 5.64 8.25 14.53
C HIS A 136 5.99 6.76 14.67
N ARG A 137 7.26 6.37 14.43
CA ARG A 137 7.74 4.99 14.60
C ARG A 137 7.48 4.44 16.00
N ARG A 138 7.66 5.25 17.04
CA ARG A 138 7.39 4.85 18.44
C ARG A 138 5.90 4.62 18.68
N ALA A 139 5.04 5.50 18.15
CA ALA A 139 3.59 5.35 18.26
C ALA A 139 3.11 4.08 17.55
N TRP A 140 3.59 3.83 16.33
CA TRP A 140 3.27 2.62 15.59
C TRP A 140 3.79 1.35 16.28
N SER A 141 5.04 1.36 16.75
CA SER A 141 5.60 0.21 17.47
C SER A 141 4.82 -0.10 18.75
N ARG A 142 4.35 0.93 19.47
CA ARG A 142 3.45 0.75 20.63
C ARG A 142 2.11 0.15 20.21
N LYS A 143 1.52 0.63 19.11
CA LYS A 143 0.26 0.11 18.58
C LYS A 143 0.38 -1.37 18.18
N LEU A 144 1.46 -1.74 17.48
CA LEU A 144 1.72 -3.15 17.13
C LEU A 144 1.91 -4.04 18.36
N LYS A 145 2.63 -3.55 19.38
CA LYS A 145 2.84 -4.30 20.64
C LYS A 145 1.56 -4.43 21.47
N ALA A 146 0.70 -3.43 21.45
CA ALA A 146 -0.57 -3.46 22.19
C ALA A 146 -1.53 -4.52 21.62
N GLY A 147 -1.34 -4.95 20.38
CA GLY A 147 -2.22 -5.88 19.70
C GLY A 147 -3.62 -5.29 19.46
N PRO A 148 -4.52 -6.04 18.81
CA PRO A 148 -5.93 -5.69 18.83
C PRO A 148 -6.44 -5.75 20.28
N THR A 149 -7.24 -4.76 20.69
CA THR A 149 -7.82 -4.76 22.03
C THR A 149 -8.94 -5.77 22.20
N SER A 150 -9.43 -6.34 21.10
CA SER A 150 -10.48 -7.35 21.07
C SER A 150 -10.05 -8.54 20.24
N LYS A 151 -10.56 -9.73 20.59
CA LYS A 151 -10.47 -10.93 19.74
C LYS A 151 -11.50 -10.91 18.59
N HIS A 152 -12.47 -9.98 18.62
CA HIS A 152 -13.59 -9.93 17.69
C HIS A 152 -13.44 -8.81 16.63
N LYS A 153 -13.80 -9.16 15.39
CA LYS A 153 -13.85 -8.25 14.25
C LYS A 153 -14.79 -7.09 14.52
N GLY A 154 -14.31 -5.87 14.27
CA GLY A 154 -15.08 -4.64 14.42
C GLY A 154 -15.32 -4.20 15.86
N VAL A 155 -14.72 -4.88 16.84
CA VAL A 155 -14.83 -4.56 18.27
C VAL A 155 -13.49 -4.04 18.78
N TYR A 156 -13.52 -3.03 19.66
CA TYR A 156 -12.34 -2.56 20.36
C TYR A 156 -12.68 -1.94 21.71
N TRP A 157 -11.79 -2.15 22.69
CA TRP A 157 -11.88 -1.51 24.00
C TRP A 157 -11.66 0.00 23.92
N ARG A 158 -12.50 0.77 24.61
CA ARG A 158 -12.33 2.22 24.81
C ARG A 158 -11.90 2.50 26.25
N PRO A 159 -10.62 2.82 26.49
CA PRO A 159 -10.12 3.06 27.84
C PRO A 159 -10.65 4.35 28.47
N ASP A 160 -11.14 5.30 27.67
CA ASP A 160 -11.64 6.59 28.17
C ASP A 160 -12.95 6.47 28.95
N ASN A 161 -13.78 5.46 28.64
CA ASN A 161 -15.03 5.21 29.35
C ASN A 161 -15.21 3.77 29.82
N GLY A 162 -14.22 2.91 29.59
CA GLY A 162 -14.25 1.53 30.03
C GLY A 162 -15.35 0.70 29.35
N LEU A 163 -15.65 0.96 28.07
CA LEU A 163 -16.67 0.23 27.31
C LEU A 163 -16.09 -0.36 26.02
N TRP A 164 -16.67 -1.45 25.56
CA TRP A 164 -16.40 -2.05 24.26
C TRP A 164 -17.21 -1.34 23.18
N ARG A 165 -16.54 -0.88 22.12
CA ARG A 165 -17.21 -0.24 20.98
C ARG A 165 -17.23 -1.16 19.78
N ALA A 166 -18.39 -1.30 19.16
CA ALA A 166 -18.57 -2.01 17.90
C ALA A 166 -18.74 -1.03 16.74
N VAL A 167 -18.06 -1.27 15.63
CA VAL A 167 -18.11 -0.47 14.40
C VAL A 167 -18.06 -1.41 13.19
N ILE A 168 -18.89 -1.13 12.19
CA ILE A 168 -18.84 -1.78 10.87
C ILE A 168 -18.46 -0.76 9.80
N LYS A 169 -17.72 -1.19 8.77
CA LYS A 169 -17.50 -0.37 7.57
C LYS A 169 -18.46 -0.79 6.48
N PHE A 170 -19.14 0.19 5.88
CA PHE A 170 -20.01 -0.01 4.72
C PHE A 170 -19.73 1.09 3.71
N GLN A 171 -19.45 0.73 2.45
CA GLN A 171 -19.05 1.68 1.39
C GLN A 171 -17.92 2.63 1.80
N GLY A 172 -16.91 2.11 2.50
CA GLY A 172 -15.77 2.89 3.00
C GLY A 172 -16.06 3.75 4.24
N GLN A 173 -17.32 3.91 4.63
CA GLN A 173 -17.73 4.74 5.77
C GLN A 173 -17.90 3.90 7.05
N PRO A 174 -17.37 4.34 8.20
CA PRO A 174 -17.55 3.66 9.47
C PRO A 174 -18.93 3.99 10.09
N ILE A 175 -19.68 2.97 10.49
CA ILE A 175 -20.96 3.07 11.17
C ILE A 175 -20.79 2.56 12.61
N SER A 176 -21.08 3.41 13.59
CA SER A 176 -21.02 3.07 15.01
C SER A 176 -22.24 2.22 15.39
N LEU A 177 -22.02 1.04 15.98
CA LEU A 177 -23.06 0.10 16.37
C LEU A 177 -23.45 0.19 17.84
N GLY A 178 -22.67 0.92 18.63
CA GLY A 178 -22.93 1.15 20.05
C GLY A 178 -21.68 1.01 20.90
N GLN A 179 -21.88 1.15 22.20
CA GLN A 179 -20.90 0.88 23.24
C GLN A 179 -21.53 -0.07 24.26
N PHE A 180 -20.77 -1.05 24.71
CA PHE A 180 -21.25 -2.20 25.47
C PHE A 180 -20.32 -2.43 26.67
N ALA A 181 -20.88 -2.92 27.78
CA ALA A 181 -20.07 -3.28 28.94
C ALA A 181 -19.25 -4.56 28.68
N ASP A 182 -19.80 -5.48 27.89
CA ASP A 182 -19.19 -6.78 27.56
C ASP A 182 -18.70 -6.83 26.11
N GLU A 183 -17.55 -7.49 25.92
CA GLU A 183 -16.90 -7.65 24.62
C GLU A 183 -17.77 -8.49 23.66
N ASP A 184 -18.35 -9.57 24.19
CA ASP A 184 -19.16 -10.51 23.41
C ASP A 184 -20.48 -9.86 22.93
N ASP A 185 -21.04 -8.90 23.68
CA ASP A 185 -22.23 -8.14 23.26
C ASP A 185 -21.92 -7.20 22.09
N ALA A 186 -20.78 -6.52 22.16
CA ALA A 186 -20.29 -5.71 21.04
C ALA A 186 -20.07 -6.57 19.78
N ALA A 187 -19.53 -7.79 19.94
CA ALA A 187 -19.32 -8.73 18.85
C ALA A 187 -20.64 -9.25 18.24
N ARG A 188 -21.66 -9.53 19.06
CA ARG A 188 -23.01 -9.87 18.58
C ARG A 188 -23.68 -8.71 17.83
N ALA A 189 -23.48 -7.48 18.29
CA ALA A 189 -23.95 -6.29 17.58
C ALA A 189 -23.27 -6.15 16.21
N TYR A 190 -21.96 -6.44 16.13
CA TYR A 190 -21.23 -6.50 14.87
C TYR A 190 -21.82 -7.55 13.93
N ASP A 191 -22.05 -8.78 14.39
CA ASP A 191 -22.57 -9.87 13.54
C ASP A 191 -23.95 -9.56 12.97
N SER A 192 -24.81 -8.96 13.80
CA SER A 192 -26.14 -8.49 13.36
C SER A 192 -26.03 -7.44 12.26
N ALA A 193 -25.08 -6.50 12.40
CA ALA A 193 -24.81 -5.49 11.39
C ALA A 193 -24.15 -6.07 10.13
N ALA A 194 -23.23 -7.03 10.26
CA ALA A 194 -22.55 -7.69 9.15
C ALA A 194 -23.56 -8.42 8.26
N ARG A 195 -24.50 -9.18 8.86
CA ARG A 195 -25.61 -9.78 8.10
C ARG A 195 -26.44 -8.74 7.34
N ARG A 196 -26.71 -7.60 7.97
CA ARG A 196 -27.51 -6.52 7.37
C ARG A 196 -26.80 -5.80 6.22
N TYR A 197 -25.52 -5.45 6.40
CA TYR A 197 -24.80 -4.58 5.46
C TYR A 197 -23.97 -5.36 4.44
N HIS A 198 -23.50 -6.57 4.76
CA HIS A 198 -22.65 -7.38 3.87
C HIS A 198 -23.38 -8.60 3.31
N GLY A 199 -24.56 -8.95 3.85
CA GLY A 199 -25.43 -10.00 3.31
C GLY A 199 -24.74 -11.37 3.29
N GLN A 200 -24.76 -12.04 2.13
CA GLN A 200 -24.12 -13.35 1.95
C GLN A 200 -22.59 -13.34 2.13
N PHE A 201 -21.95 -12.17 2.09
CA PHE A 201 -20.52 -12.00 2.29
C PHE A 201 -20.17 -11.57 3.72
N ALA A 202 -21.11 -11.69 4.65
CA ALA A 202 -20.89 -11.34 6.04
C ALA A 202 -19.91 -12.30 6.71
N GLU A 203 -18.77 -11.75 7.15
CA GLU A 203 -17.85 -12.44 8.07
C GLU A 203 -18.29 -12.15 9.51
N LEU A 204 -18.68 -13.20 10.23
CA LEU A 204 -19.22 -13.12 11.59
C LEU A 204 -18.17 -13.54 12.63
N ASN A 205 -18.31 -13.03 13.85
CA ASN A 205 -17.54 -13.41 15.03
C ASN A 205 -18.05 -14.71 15.65
N TYR A 206 -19.37 -14.93 15.67
CA TYR A 206 -20.04 -16.16 16.07
C TYR A 206 -20.92 -16.65 14.91
N GLY A 207 -20.28 -17.39 14.00
CA GLY A 207 -20.92 -18.04 12.86
C GLY A 207 -21.59 -19.35 13.24
#